data_AF-A0A7C0W3R3-F1
#
_entry.id   AF-A0A7C0W3R3-F1
#
_cell.length_a   1.000
_cell.length_b   1.000
_cell.length_c   1.000
_cell.angle_alpha   90.00
_cell.angle_beta   90.00
_cell.angle_gamma   90.00
#
_symmetry.space_group_name_H-M   'P 1'
#
loop_
_entity.id
_entity.type
_entity.pdbx_description
1 polymer ?
#
loop_
_entity_poly.entity_id
_entity_poly.type
_entity_poly.pdbx_seq_one_letter_code
_entity_poly.pdbx_strand_id
1 'polypeptide(L)'
;MLEIEPFWLSVQTINFLALIVLLNYLLFKPLLGLLKERDNNIRGALDKAKETDKQREALMTQIQSKLSKTRNKAKTVFDDLGKEGQAVQKKALDEATARAVEINRKAKEDLEAEAKKVRDSLRKEVEGFSGKIVEKMVGA
;
A
#
# COMPACT_ATOMS: atom_id res chain seq x y z
N MET A 1 83.36 -55.55 28.67
CA MET A 1 82.71 -55.32 27.37
C MET A 1 81.24 -55.60 27.56
N LEU A 2 80.37 -54.62 27.30
CA LEU A 2 78.92 -54.83 27.32
C LEU A 2 78.58 -55.61 26.04
N GLU A 3 78.35 -56.92 26.17
CA GLU A 3 77.72 -57.70 25.11
C GLU A 3 76.27 -57.24 25.00
N ILE A 4 76.06 -56.20 24.19
CA ILE A 4 74.73 -55.75 23.81
C ILE A 4 74.19 -56.82 22.86
N GLU A 5 73.39 -57.73 23.40
CA GLU A 5 72.63 -58.70 22.61
C GLU A 5 71.66 -57.95 21.68
N PRO A 6 71.90 -57.89 20.35
CA PRO A 6 71.10 -57.11 19.40
C PRO A 6 69.64 -57.60 19.31
N PHE A 7 69.39 -58.82 19.79
CA PHE A 7 68.06 -59.42 19.87
C PHE A 7 67.12 -58.64 20.82
N TRP A 8 67.58 -58.29 22.03
CA TRP A 8 66.73 -57.61 23.03
C TRP A 8 66.38 -56.18 22.62
N LEU A 9 67.33 -55.46 22.02
CA LEU A 9 67.08 -54.14 21.44
C LEU A 9 66.02 -54.21 20.34
N SER A 10 66.09 -55.22 19.46
CA SER A 10 65.11 -55.40 18.39
C SER A 10 63.70 -55.64 18.93
N VAL A 11 63.55 -56.48 19.96
CA VAL A 11 62.26 -56.73 20.61
C VAL A 11 61.71 -55.46 21.28
N GLN A 12 62.57 -54.68 21.97
CA GLN A 12 62.16 -53.42 22.60
C GLN A 12 61.73 -52.38 21.56
N THR A 13 62.44 -52.27 20.43
CA THR A 13 62.05 -51.39 19.32
C THR A 13 60.71 -51.79 18.72
N ILE A 14 60.47 -53.08 18.49
CA ILE A 14 59.18 -53.57 17.98
C ILE A 14 58.05 -53.27 18.97
N ASN A 15 58.27 -53.50 20.26
CA ASN A 15 57.29 -53.18 21.31
C ASN A 15 56.96 -51.68 21.34
N PHE A 16 57.99 -50.82 21.28
CA PHE A 16 57.83 -49.38 21.25
C PHE A 16 57.07 -48.90 20.00
N LEU A 17 57.38 -49.45 18.82
CA LEU A 17 56.65 -49.14 17.60
C LEU A 17 55.19 -49.62 17.66
N ALA A 18 54.94 -50.81 18.20
CA ALA A 18 53.58 -51.31 18.41
C ALA A 18 52.78 -50.39 19.36
N LEU A 19 53.41 -49.91 20.43
CA LEU A 19 52.81 -48.94 21.35
C LEU A 19 52.48 -47.61 20.66
N ILE A 20 53.40 -47.09 19.82
CA ILE A 20 53.15 -45.87 19.03
C ILE A 20 51.95 -46.06 18.11
N VAL A 21 51.86 -47.18 17.40
CA VAL A 21 50.73 -47.47 16.50
C VAL A 21 49.42 -47.53 17.27
N LEU A 22 49.41 -48.21 18.43
CA LEU A 22 48.25 -48.29 19.31
C LEU A 22 47.83 -46.90 19.82
N LEU A 23 48.78 -46.09 20.27
CA LEU A 23 48.54 -44.75 20.80
C LEU A 23 48.03 -43.80 19.70
N ASN A 24 48.60 -43.88 18.49
CA ASN A 24 48.14 -43.11 17.34
C ASN A 24 46.68 -43.43 16.99
N TYR A 25 46.33 -44.71 16.98
CA TYR A 25 44.97 -45.15 16.68
C TYR A 25 43.98 -44.78 17.80
N LEU A 26 44.37 -44.98 19.06
CA LEU A 26 43.46 -44.85 20.21
C LEU A 26 43.32 -43.42 20.75
N LEU A 27 44.36 -42.58 20.67
CA LEU A 27 44.35 -41.22 21.25
C LEU A 27 44.46 -40.13 20.20
N PHE A 28 45.50 -40.15 19.35
CA PHE A 28 45.77 -39.02 18.46
C PHE A 28 44.72 -38.85 17.36
N LYS A 29 44.27 -39.94 16.75
CA LYS A 29 43.19 -39.91 15.75
C LYS A 29 41.87 -39.32 16.31
N PRO A 30 41.29 -39.84 17.41
CA PRO A 30 40.05 -39.29 17.94
C PRO A 30 40.20 -37.85 18.45
N LEU A 31 41.35 -37.51 19.06
CA LEU A 31 41.60 -36.14 19.54
C LEU A 31 41.64 -35.13 18.40
N LEU A 32 42.35 -35.44 17.31
CA LEU A 32 42.38 -34.59 16.11
C LEU A 32 41.01 -34.52 15.41
N GLY A 33 40.24 -35.61 15.44
CA GLY A 33 38.85 -35.64 14.96
C GLY A 33 37.98 -34.62 15.70
N LEU A 34 38.01 -34.66 17.04
CA LEU A 34 37.27 -33.73 17.88
C LEU A 34 37.68 -32.26 17.67
N LEU A 35 38.98 -31.99 17.52
CA LEU A 35 39.47 -30.65 17.24
C LEU A 35 39.00 -30.14 15.88
N LYS A 36 39.02 -30.98 14.84
CA LYS A 36 38.48 -30.64 13.52
C LYS A 36 36.98 -30.41 13.55
N GLU A 37 36.23 -31.24 14.27
CA GLU A 37 34.79 -31.07 14.43
C GLU A 37 34.46 -29.75 15.13
N ARG A 38 35.19 -29.39 16.19
CA ARG A 38 35.04 -28.10 16.86
C ARG A 38 35.34 -26.93 15.92
N ASP A 39 36.45 -26.98 15.18
CA ASP A 39 36.81 -25.92 14.22
C ASP A 39 35.74 -25.78 13.13
N ASN A 40 35.27 -26.89 12.56
CA ASN A 40 34.19 -26.90 11.56
C ASN A 40 32.88 -26.33 12.11
N ASN A 41 32.49 -26.70 13.33
CA ASN A 41 31.27 -26.20 13.96
C ASN A 41 31.34 -24.70 14.23
N ILE A 42 32.50 -24.20 14.70
CA ILE A 42 32.70 -22.76 14.95
C ILE A 42 32.67 -21.99 13.63
N ARG A 43 33.38 -22.46 12.60
CA ARG A 43 33.38 -21.83 11.28
C ARG A 43 31.98 -21.82 10.67
N GLY A 44 31.28 -22.96 10.72
CA GLY A 44 29.91 -23.08 10.22
C GLY A 44 28.93 -22.17 10.96
N ALA A 45 29.06 -22.04 12.29
CA ALA A 45 28.25 -21.12 13.06
C ALA A 45 28.53 -19.65 12.70
N LEU A 46 29.80 -19.28 12.51
CA LEU A 46 30.20 -17.93 12.12
C LEU A 46 29.71 -17.57 10.71
N ASP A 47 29.85 -18.49 9.76
CA ASP A 47 29.39 -18.27 8.38
C ASP A 47 27.86 -18.17 8.32
N LYS A 48 27.15 -19.00 9.10
CA LYS A 48 25.70 -18.91 9.23
C LYS A 48 25.25 -17.59 9.86
N ALA A 49 25.98 -17.09 10.87
CA ALA A 49 25.71 -15.79 11.47
C ALA A 49 25.88 -14.66 10.46
N LYS A 50 27.00 -14.65 9.71
CA LYS A 50 27.25 -13.67 8.64
C LYS A 50 26.18 -13.68 7.56
N GLU A 51 25.76 -14.88 7.12
CA GLU A 51 24.71 -15.01 6.12
C GLU A 51 23.37 -14.52 6.66
N THR A 52 23.05 -14.81 7.91
CA THR A 52 21.83 -14.30 8.58
C THR A 52 21.83 -12.78 8.67
N ASP A 53 22.96 -12.17 9.04
CA ASP A 53 23.10 -10.72 9.10
C ASP A 53 22.93 -10.08 7.72
N LYS A 54 23.54 -10.65 6.68
CA LYS A 54 23.38 -10.20 5.29
C LYS A 54 21.93 -10.30 4.81
N GLN A 55 21.26 -11.40 5.11
CA GLN A 55 19.83 -11.58 4.79
C GLN A 55 18.95 -10.58 5.54
N ARG A 56 19.26 -10.33 6.82
CA ARG A 56 18.57 -9.33 7.63
C ARG A 56 18.72 -7.93 7.03
N GLU A 57 19.94 -7.53 6.66
CA GLU A 57 20.20 -6.24 6.03
C GLU A 57 19.45 -6.10 4.72
N ALA A 58 19.53 -7.11 3.84
CA ALA A 58 18.78 -7.13 2.58
C ALA A 58 17.27 -7.01 2.79
N LEU A 59 16.72 -7.72 3.79
CA LEU A 59 15.30 -7.64 4.13
C LEU A 59 14.92 -6.25 4.65
N MET A 60 15.75 -5.63 5.49
CA MET A 60 15.51 -4.27 5.97
C MET A 60 15.50 -3.26 4.83
N THR A 61 16.44 -3.35 3.88
CA THR A 61 16.46 -2.51 2.68
C THR A 61 15.20 -2.70 1.84
N GLN A 62 14.76 -3.95 1.64
CA GLN A 62 13.52 -4.25 0.91
C GLN A 62 12.28 -3.68 1.62
N ILE A 63 12.19 -3.82 2.94
CA ILE A 63 11.10 -3.26 3.74
C ILE A 63 11.07 -1.75 3.59
N GLN A 64 12.21 -1.08 3.77
CA GLN A 64 12.31 0.37 3.67
C GLN A 64 11.92 0.88 2.27
N SER A 65 12.37 0.19 1.22
CA SER A 65 11.96 0.47 -0.17
C SER A 65 10.45 0.30 -0.37
N LYS A 66 9.88 -0.79 0.13
CA LYS A 66 8.43 -1.07 0.02
C LYS A 66 7.60 -0.06 0.79
N LEU A 67 8.05 0.37 1.97
CA LEU A 67 7.42 1.40 2.79
C LEU A 67 7.40 2.75 2.07
N SER A 68 8.54 3.15 1.50
CA SER A 68 8.65 4.37 0.69
C SER A 68 7.73 4.33 -0.55
N LYS A 69 7.75 3.24 -1.32
CA LYS A 69 6.86 3.05 -2.47
C LYS A 69 5.39 3.09 -2.07
N THR A 70 5.02 2.48 -0.95
CA THR A 70 3.63 2.46 -0.46
C THR A 70 3.17 3.86 -0.04
N ARG A 71 4.03 4.62 0.66
CA ARG A 71 3.73 6.02 1.03
C ARG A 71 3.53 6.89 -0.21
N ASN A 72 4.38 6.75 -1.21
CA ASN A 72 4.25 7.51 -2.46
C ASN A 72 2.95 7.15 -3.20
N LYS A 73 2.62 5.86 -3.31
CA LYS A 73 1.36 5.40 -3.89
C LYS A 73 0.15 5.95 -3.14
N ALA A 74 0.17 5.88 -1.80
CA ALA A 74 -0.90 6.42 -0.98
C ALA A 74 -1.08 7.93 -1.23
N LYS A 75 0.02 8.70 -1.26
CA LYS A 75 -0.01 10.13 -1.57
C LYS A 75 -0.66 10.38 -2.93
N THR A 76 -0.24 9.67 -3.97
CA THR A 76 -0.83 9.79 -5.32
C THR A 76 -2.34 9.50 -5.30
N VAL A 77 -2.77 8.43 -4.62
CA VAL A 77 -4.20 8.10 -4.50
C VAL A 77 -4.97 9.21 -3.78
N PHE A 78 -4.45 9.78 -2.69
CA PHE A 78 -5.09 10.89 -2.00
C PHE A 78 -5.16 12.16 -2.86
N ASP A 79 -4.08 12.48 -3.59
CA ASP A 79 -4.05 13.62 -4.50
C ASP A 79 -5.07 13.45 -5.64
N ASP A 80 -5.21 12.25 -6.18
CA ASP A 80 -6.16 11.92 -7.24
C ASP A 80 -7.61 11.97 -6.75
N LEU A 81 -7.90 11.39 -5.57
CA LEU A 81 -9.21 11.49 -4.92
C LEU A 81 -9.59 12.94 -4.62
N GLY A 82 -8.62 13.77 -4.22
CA GLY A 82 -8.83 15.21 -3.99
C GLY A 82 -9.23 15.94 -5.28
N LYS A 83 -8.55 15.66 -6.39
CA LYS A 83 -8.89 16.24 -7.71
C LYS A 83 -10.24 15.75 -8.21
N GLU A 84 -10.53 14.46 -8.06
CA GLU A 84 -11.82 13.89 -8.45
C GLU A 84 -12.96 14.51 -7.64
N GLY A 85 -12.79 14.63 -6.33
CA GLY A 85 -13.75 15.28 -5.44
C GLY A 85 -14.03 16.74 -5.85
N GLN A 86 -12.98 17.51 -6.16
CA GLN A 86 -13.13 18.88 -6.67
C GLN A 86 -13.86 18.93 -8.01
N ALA A 87 -13.57 18.01 -8.93
CA ALA A 87 -14.24 17.93 -10.23
C ALA A 87 -15.73 17.60 -10.08
N VAL A 88 -16.07 16.64 -9.21
CA VAL A 88 -17.46 16.27 -8.90
C VAL A 88 -18.20 17.44 -8.26
N GLN A 89 -17.58 18.12 -7.28
CA GLN A 89 -18.17 19.29 -6.63
C GLN A 89 -18.45 20.40 -7.64
N LYS A 90 -17.49 20.71 -8.51
CA LYS A 90 -17.65 21.72 -9.56
C LYS A 90 -18.80 21.36 -10.50
N LYS A 91 -18.84 20.11 -10.98
CA LYS A 91 -19.91 19.62 -11.85
C LYS A 91 -21.28 19.73 -11.19
N ALA A 92 -21.40 19.32 -9.93
CA ALA A 92 -22.63 19.42 -9.17
C ALA A 92 -23.11 20.88 -9.00
N LEU A 93 -22.18 21.81 -8.76
CA LEU A 93 -22.47 23.24 -8.65
C LEU A 93 -22.92 23.84 -9.99
N ASP A 94 -22.23 23.48 -11.08
CA ASP A 94 -22.57 23.93 -12.44
C ASP A 94 -23.97 23.43 -12.83
N GLU A 95 -24.28 22.15 -12.57
CA GLU A 95 -25.61 21.58 -12.81
C GLU A 95 -26.71 22.21 -11.93
N ALA A 96 -26.41 22.50 -10.66
CA ALA A 96 -27.35 23.19 -9.78
C ALA A 96 -27.64 24.62 -10.27
N THR A 97 -26.60 25.33 -10.70
CA THR A 97 -26.71 26.70 -11.23
C THR A 97 -27.52 26.70 -12.53
N ALA A 98 -27.23 25.78 -13.46
CA ALA A 98 -27.98 25.63 -14.70
C ALA A 98 -29.47 25.34 -14.44
N ARG A 99 -29.78 24.44 -13.50
CA ARG A 99 -31.16 24.16 -13.08
C ARG A 99 -31.85 25.38 -12.48
N ALA A 100 -31.16 26.14 -11.64
CA ALA A 100 -31.71 27.36 -11.05
C ALA A 100 -32.03 28.43 -12.10
N VAL A 101 -31.17 28.60 -13.12
CA VAL A 101 -31.42 29.51 -14.24
C VAL A 101 -32.64 29.06 -15.04
N GLU A 102 -32.76 27.77 -15.33
CA GLU A 102 -33.90 27.22 -16.09
C GLU A 102 -35.22 27.36 -15.34
N ILE A 103 -35.22 27.12 -14.01
CA ILE A 103 -36.40 27.33 -13.16
C ILE A 103 -36.82 28.81 -13.19
N ASN A 104 -35.88 29.74 -13.04
CA ASN A 104 -36.18 31.18 -13.10
C ASN A 104 -36.73 31.60 -14.47
N ARG A 105 -36.18 31.04 -15.56
CA ARG A 105 -36.67 31.31 -16.92
C ARG A 105 -38.11 30.85 -17.07
N LYS A 106 -38.43 29.62 -16.69
CA LYS A 106 -39.80 29.07 -16.73
C LYS A 106 -40.76 29.88 -15.86
N ALA A 107 -40.35 30.21 -14.63
CA ALA A 107 -41.18 31.00 -13.73
C ALA A 107 -41.52 32.39 -14.32
N LYS A 108 -40.59 33.03 -15.04
CA LYS A 108 -40.85 34.29 -15.75
C LYS A 108 -41.83 34.10 -16.92
N GLU A 109 -41.64 33.06 -17.71
CA GLU A 109 -42.53 32.74 -18.84
C GLU A 109 -43.96 32.45 -18.37
N ASP A 110 -44.11 31.69 -17.29
CA ASP A 110 -45.40 31.38 -16.67
C ASP A 110 -46.06 32.66 -16.11
N LEU A 111 -45.28 33.54 -15.46
CA LEU A 111 -45.76 34.83 -14.96
C LEU A 111 -46.26 35.75 -16.08
N GLU A 112 -45.53 35.84 -17.19
CA GLU A 112 -45.92 36.64 -18.35
C GLU A 112 -47.19 36.10 -19.00
N ALA A 113 -47.29 34.77 -19.14
CA ALA A 113 -48.47 34.10 -19.68
C ALA A 113 -49.71 34.34 -18.80
N GLU A 114 -49.55 34.23 -17.48
CA GLU A 114 -50.65 34.44 -16.53
C GLU A 114 -51.06 35.92 -16.46
N ALA A 115 -50.10 36.85 -16.45
CA ALA A 115 -50.38 38.28 -16.52
C ALA A 115 -51.15 38.66 -17.80
N LYS A 116 -50.84 38.03 -18.93
CA LYS A 116 -51.57 38.21 -20.19
C LYS A 116 -53.02 37.72 -20.05
N LYS A 117 -53.23 36.50 -19.52
CA LYS A 117 -54.58 35.96 -19.30
C LYS A 117 -55.43 36.85 -18.38
N VAL A 118 -54.85 37.32 -17.27
CA VAL A 118 -55.54 38.21 -16.33
C VAL A 118 -55.94 39.52 -17.01
N ARG A 119 -55.03 40.13 -17.79
CA ARG A 119 -55.35 41.35 -18.57
C ARG A 119 -56.47 41.11 -19.59
N ASP A 120 -56.43 40.01 -20.32
CA ASP A 120 -57.47 39.65 -21.29
C ASP A 120 -58.83 39.41 -20.60
N SER A 121 -58.83 38.80 -19.42
CA SER A 121 -60.03 38.62 -18.59
C SER A 121 -60.61 39.94 -18.09
N LEU A 122 -59.75 40.83 -17.54
CA LEU A 122 -60.18 42.16 -17.11
C LEU A 122 -60.78 42.96 -18.26
N ARG A 123 -60.18 42.89 -19.46
CA ARG A 123 -60.69 43.60 -20.63
C ARG A 123 -62.10 43.14 -21.00
N LYS A 124 -62.36 41.83 -20.98
CA LYS A 124 -63.70 41.26 -21.20
C LYS A 124 -64.70 41.69 -20.12
N GLU A 125 -64.29 41.73 -18.85
CA GLU A 125 -65.16 42.21 -17.76
C GLU A 125 -65.52 43.69 -17.93
N VAL A 126 -64.55 44.54 -18.30
CA VAL A 126 -64.78 45.98 -18.53
C VAL A 126 -65.70 46.23 -19.73
N GLU A 127 -65.56 45.45 -20.80
CA GLU A 127 -66.48 45.51 -21.96
C GLU A 127 -67.90 45.10 -21.55
N GLY A 128 -68.04 44.04 -20.74
CA GLY A 128 -69.33 43.61 -20.19
C GLY A 128 -69.98 44.64 -19.25
N PHE A 129 -69.18 45.33 -18.42
CA PHE A 129 -69.68 46.42 -17.58
C PHE A 129 -70.11 47.64 -18.40
N SER A 130 -69.34 48.01 -19.42
CA SER A 130 -69.68 49.12 -20.33
C SER A 130 -71.01 48.86 -21.05
N GLY A 131 -71.24 47.63 -21.53
CA GLY A 131 -72.52 47.24 -22.14
C GLY A 131 -73.71 47.39 -21.18
N LYS A 132 -73.55 46.94 -19.93
CA LYS A 132 -74.59 47.09 -18.89
C LYS A 132 -74.86 48.55 -18.51
N ILE A 133 -73.84 49.41 -18.52
CA ILE A 133 -73.99 50.84 -18.26
C ILE A 133 -74.77 51.51 -19.40
N VAL A 134 -74.44 51.19 -20.65
CA VAL A 134 -75.14 51.73 -21.83
C VAL A 134 -76.61 51.28 -21.85
N GLU A 135 -76.87 50.01 -21.56
CA GLU A 135 -78.23 49.47 -21.45
C GLU A 135 -79.05 50.18 -20.36
N LYS A 136 -78.42 50.54 -19.23
CA LYS A 136 -79.07 51.27 -18.14
C LYS A 136 -79.23 52.78 -18.40
N MET A 137 -78.43 53.38 -19.28
CA MET A 137 -78.57 54.80 -19.67
C MET A 137 -79.54 55.02 -20.85
N VAL A 138 -79.63 54.07 -21.79
CA VAL A 138 -80.55 54.16 -22.94
C VAL A 138 -81.93 53.58 -22.62
N GLY A 139 -82.02 52.74 -21.58
CA GLY A 139 -83.28 52.20 -21.05
C GLY A 139 -84.04 53.11 -20.08
N ALA A 140 -83.78 54.41 -20.09
CA ALA A 140 -84.54 55.44 -19.37
C ALA A 140 -85.22 56.40 -20.36
#